data_AF-A0A9P4JGX2-F1
#
_entry.id   AF-A0A9P4JGX2-F1
#
_cell.length_a   1.000
_cell.length_b   1.000
_cell.length_c   1.000
_cell.angle_alpha   90.00
_cell.angle_beta   90.00
_cell.angle_gamma   90.00
#
_symmetry.space_group_name_H-M   'P 1'
#
loop_
_entity.id
_entity.type
_entity.pdbx_description
1 polymer ?
#
loop_
_entity_poly.entity_id
_entity_poly.type
_entity_poly.pdbx_seq_one_letter_code
_entity_poly.pdbx_strand_id
1 'polypeptide(L)'
;MEQALSTRHDDEPNPIDTTGLCLLSLDGGGVRGLSTLYIVKSIIDQLNHERKAANLASVKPCEVFDLIGGTSTGGLIAIMLGRLEMDVDQCITAYSSLAEAVFGKK
;
A
#
# COMPACT_ATOMS: atom_id res chain seq x y z
N MET A 1 7.49 25.01 41.10
CA MET A 1 8.45 24.50 40.10
C MET A 1 7.67 24.27 38.83
N GLU A 2 7.81 25.20 37.89
CA GLU A 2 7.04 25.29 36.64
C GLU A 2 7.27 24.06 35.75
N GLN A 3 6.17 23.46 35.29
CA GLN A 3 6.19 22.56 34.14
C GLN A 3 6.34 23.43 32.88
N ALA A 4 7.49 23.33 32.24
CA ALA A 4 7.78 24.02 31.00
C ALA A 4 6.92 23.46 29.85
N LEU A 5 6.31 24.40 29.14
CA LEU A 5 5.39 24.28 28.02
C LEU A 5 5.78 23.25 26.96
N SER A 6 4.77 22.46 26.57
CA SER A 6 4.60 21.88 25.25
C SER A 6 4.82 22.93 24.15
N THR A 7 5.97 22.91 23.48
CA THR A 7 6.14 23.61 22.21
C THR A 7 5.51 22.77 21.10
N ARG A 8 4.26 23.12 20.76
CA ARG A 8 3.63 22.74 19.49
C ARG A 8 4.40 23.46 18.38
N HIS A 9 4.83 22.72 17.37
CA HIS A 9 5.16 23.29 16.07
C HIS A 9 3.94 23.09 15.16
N ASP A 10 3.33 24.21 14.85
CA ASP A 10 2.40 24.53 13.76
C ASP A 10 2.95 24.04 12.39
N ASP A 11 2.22 23.66 11.33
CA ASP A 11 0.78 23.59 11.04
C ASP A 11 0.56 22.96 9.62
N GLU A 12 0.57 21.62 9.50
CA GLU A 12 -0.18 20.83 8.49
C GLU A 12 -0.01 19.34 8.82
N PRO A 13 -1.09 18.54 8.88
CA PRO A 13 -1.03 17.15 9.32
C PRO A 13 -0.26 16.29 8.29
N ASN A 14 0.88 15.74 8.73
CA ASN A 14 1.60 14.71 7.98
C ASN A 14 0.67 13.48 7.84
N PRO A 15 0.20 13.13 6.63
CA PRO A 15 -0.83 12.10 6.44
C PRO A 15 -0.32 10.67 6.66
N ILE A 16 0.98 10.49 6.89
CA ILE A 16 1.59 9.26 7.40
C ILE A 16 2.72 9.71 8.31
N ASP A 17 2.74 9.24 9.56
CA ASP A 17 3.91 9.40 10.40
C ASP A 17 5.12 8.70 9.74
N THR A 18 6.06 9.48 9.20
CA THR A 18 7.26 8.98 8.53
C THR A 18 8.41 8.71 9.50
N THR A 19 8.18 8.80 10.81
CA THR A 19 9.24 8.63 11.82
C THR A 19 9.59 7.17 12.12
N GLY A 20 8.83 6.21 11.57
CA GLY A 20 9.04 4.77 11.74
C GLY A 20 9.08 4.00 10.41
N LEU A 21 9.70 2.81 10.44
CA LEU A 21 9.70 1.90 9.30
C LEU A 21 8.31 1.26 9.12
N CYS A 22 7.79 1.28 7.90
CA CYS A 22 6.51 0.67 7.53
C CYS A 22 6.73 -0.53 6.59
N LEU A 23 6.23 -1.70 6.98
CA LEU A 23 6.44 -2.96 6.27
C LEU A 23 5.11 -3.57 5.85
N LEU A 24 5.02 -4.00 4.59
CA LEU A 24 3.91 -4.76 4.05
C LEU A 24 4.33 -6.21 3.82
N SER A 25 3.63 -7.15 4.47
CA SER A 25 3.82 -8.60 4.29
C SER A 25 2.58 -9.23 3.67
N LEU A 26 2.77 -10.00 2.59
CA LEU A 26 1.70 -10.56 1.78
C LEU A 26 1.77 -12.09 1.72
N ASP A 27 0.76 -12.75 2.26
CA ASP A 27 0.67 -14.21 2.26
C ASP A 27 0.31 -14.77 0.87
N GLY A 28 0.63 -16.05 0.67
CA GLY A 28 0.18 -16.81 -0.50
C GLY A 28 -1.30 -17.17 -0.42
N GLY A 29 -1.97 -17.29 -1.57
CA GLY A 29 -3.41 -17.58 -1.59
C GLY A 29 -4.00 -18.00 -2.93
N GLY A 30 -3.22 -18.08 -4.02
CA GLY A 30 -3.79 -18.34 -5.34
C GLY A 30 -4.72 -17.19 -5.74
N VAL A 31 -5.85 -17.50 -6.39
CA VAL A 31 -6.86 -16.50 -6.77
C VAL A 31 -7.36 -15.64 -5.59
N ARG A 32 -7.26 -16.13 -4.34
CA ARG A 32 -7.63 -15.36 -3.13
C ARG A 32 -6.73 -14.14 -2.88
N GLY A 33 -5.60 -14.03 -3.56
CA GLY A 33 -4.74 -12.83 -3.54
C GLY A 33 -5.47 -11.54 -3.97
N LEU A 34 -6.56 -11.66 -4.73
CA LEU A 34 -7.44 -10.52 -5.04
C LEU A 34 -8.04 -9.89 -3.77
N SER A 35 -8.40 -10.71 -2.78
CA SER A 35 -8.90 -10.19 -1.50
C SER A 35 -7.84 -9.33 -0.79
N THR A 36 -6.59 -9.79 -0.79
CA THR A 36 -5.46 -9.03 -0.24
C THR A 36 -5.28 -7.70 -0.97
N LEU A 37 -5.36 -7.71 -2.31
CA LEU A 37 -5.27 -6.49 -3.12
C LEU A 37 -6.39 -5.50 -2.83
N TYR A 38 -7.63 -5.94 -2.65
CA TYR A 38 -8.73 -5.04 -2.28
C TYR A 38 -8.58 -4.44 -0.88
N ILE A 39 -8.02 -5.18 0.07
CA ILE A 39 -7.68 -4.64 1.41
C ILE A 39 -6.60 -3.56 1.27
N VAL A 40 -5.52 -3.85 0.55
CA VAL A 40 -4.45 -2.87 0.28
C VAL A 40 -4.99 -1.66 -0.47
N LYS A 41 -5.90 -1.86 -1.43
CA LYS A 41 -6.57 -0.76 -2.16
C LYS A 41 -7.33 0.13 -1.19
N SER A 42 -8.14 -0.44 -0.31
CA SER A 42 -8.89 0.34 0.68
C SER A 42 -7.97 1.18 1.57
N ILE A 43 -6.83 0.64 1.98
CA ILE A 43 -5.84 1.36 2.80
C ILE A 43 -5.23 2.54 2.03
N ILE A 44 -4.75 2.28 0.81
CA ILE A 44 -4.08 3.29 -0.03
C ILE A 44 -5.06 4.35 -0.53
N ASP A 45 -6.29 3.97 -0.87
CA ASP A 45 -7.33 4.91 -1.29
C ASP A 45 -7.74 5.83 -0.13
N GLN A 46 -7.90 5.30 1.09
CA GLN A 46 -8.20 6.11 2.28
C GLN A 46 -7.06 7.09 2.58
N LEU A 47 -5.82 6.60 2.55
CA LEU A 47 -4.64 7.44 2.69
C LEU A 47 -4.62 8.56 1.65
N ASN A 48 -4.79 8.23 0.37
CA ASN A 48 -4.77 9.21 -0.71
C ASN A 48 -5.94 10.19 -0.64
N HIS A 49 -7.08 9.77 -0.11
CA HIS A 49 -8.20 10.66 0.19
C HIS A 49 -7.82 11.71 1.25
N GLU A 50 -7.17 11.30 2.34
CA GLU A 50 -6.69 12.21 3.40
C GLU A 50 -5.59 13.15 2.89
N ARG A 51 -4.62 12.62 2.12
CA ARG A 51 -3.58 13.41 1.46
C ARG A 51 -4.17 14.48 0.56
N LYS A 52 -5.17 14.11 -0.25
CA LYS A 52 -5.86 15.06 -1.13
C LYS A 52 -6.58 16.15 -0.35
N ALA A 53 -7.20 15.82 0.80
CA ALA A 53 -7.83 16.81 1.67
C ALA A 53 -6.82 17.81 2.25
N ALA A 54 -5.56 17.39 2.45
CA ALA A 54 -4.42 18.22 2.83
C ALA A 54 -3.65 18.83 1.62
N ASN A 55 -4.21 18.81 0.41
CA ASN A 55 -3.55 19.28 -0.83
C ASN A 55 -2.21 18.60 -1.16
N LEU A 56 -1.99 17.37 -0.69
CA LEU A 56 -0.81 16.57 -0.97
C LEU A 56 -1.07 15.62 -2.15
N ALA A 57 -0.02 15.32 -2.91
CA ALA A 57 -0.09 14.39 -4.04
C ALA A 57 -0.37 12.95 -3.55
N SER A 58 -1.15 12.19 -4.33
CA SER A 58 -1.34 10.76 -4.09
C SER A 58 -0.03 9.99 -4.15
N VAL A 59 0.05 8.92 -3.38
CA VAL A 59 1.21 8.03 -3.29
C VAL A 59 0.83 6.60 -3.67
N LYS A 60 1.81 5.89 -4.20
CA LYS A 60 1.77 4.47 -4.51
C LYS A 60 2.22 3.63 -3.31
N PRO A 61 1.92 2.32 -3.29
CA PRO A 61 2.38 1.43 -2.22
C PRO A 61 3.90 1.46 -1.99
N CYS A 62 4.71 1.53 -3.05
CA CYS A 62 6.18 1.60 -2.93
C CYS A 62 6.71 2.91 -2.32
N GLU A 63 5.89 3.96 -2.27
CA GLU A 63 6.23 5.23 -1.61
C GLU A 63 5.76 5.26 -0.15
N VAL A 64 4.93 4.31 0.25
CA VAL A 64 4.36 4.20 1.61
C VAL A 64 5.09 3.16 2.45
N PHE A 65 5.45 2.02 1.85
CA PHE A 65 6.07 0.90 2.55
C PHE A 65 7.56 0.80 2.21
N ASP A 66 8.41 0.91 3.23
CA ASP A 66 9.87 0.76 3.10
C ASP A 66 10.28 -0.65 2.68
N LEU A 67 9.47 -1.65 3.03
CA LEU A 67 9.65 -3.02 2.60
C LEU A 67 8.31 -3.64 2.21
N ILE A 68 8.27 -4.25 1.02
CA ILE A 68 7.16 -5.07 0.57
C ILE A 68 7.68 -6.48 0.34
N GLY A 69 7.19 -7.42 1.16
CA GLY A 69 7.55 -8.84 1.09
C GLY A 69 6.32 -9.72 0.90
N GLY A 70 6.50 -10.90 0.31
CA GLY A 70 5.42 -11.86 0.22
C GLY A 70 5.85 -13.24 -0.25
N THR A 71 5.00 -14.24 -0.01
CA THR A 71 5.26 -15.64 -0.38
C THR A 71 4.26 -16.11 -1.44
N SER A 72 4.73 -16.91 -2.41
CA SER A 72 3.88 -17.44 -3.50
C SER A 72 3.18 -16.31 -4.27
N THR A 73 1.85 -16.32 -4.40
CA THR A 73 1.10 -15.22 -5.04
C THR A 73 1.29 -13.88 -4.35
N GLY A 74 1.51 -13.85 -3.03
CA GLY A 74 1.87 -12.62 -2.31
C GLY A 74 3.23 -12.07 -2.75
N GLY A 75 4.17 -12.93 -3.15
CA GLY A 75 5.45 -12.52 -3.71
C GLY A 75 5.32 -11.90 -5.10
N LEU A 76 4.41 -12.42 -5.94
CA LEU A 76 4.08 -11.79 -7.23
C LEU A 76 3.48 -10.40 -7.02
N ILE A 77 2.56 -10.26 -6.07
CA ILE A 77 1.98 -8.96 -5.70
C ILE A 77 3.06 -8.01 -5.16
N ALA A 78 3.97 -8.50 -4.31
CA ALA A 78 5.08 -7.71 -3.79
C ALA A 78 5.98 -7.14 -4.90
N ILE A 79 6.27 -7.96 -5.93
CA ILE A 79 7.02 -7.50 -7.12
C ILE A 79 6.23 -6.43 -7.87
N MET A 80 4.93 -6.62 -8.10
CA MET A 80 4.09 -5.68 -8.84
C MET A 80 3.97 -4.32 -8.13
N LEU A 81 3.63 -4.32 -6.84
CA LEU A 81 3.44 -3.11 -6.06
C LEU A 81 4.76 -2.42 -5.69
N GLY A 82 5.81 -3.21 -5.44
CA GLY A 82 7.12 -2.71 -5.00
C GLY A 82 8.07 -2.43 -6.15
N ARG A 83 8.48 -3.48 -6.88
CA ARG A 83 9.55 -3.38 -7.88
C ARG A 83 9.09 -2.79 -9.21
N LEU A 84 7.85 -3.06 -9.61
CA LEU A 84 7.26 -2.52 -10.84
C LEU A 84 6.52 -1.20 -10.59
N GLU A 85 6.47 -0.75 -9.33
CA GLU A 85 5.85 0.52 -8.92
C GLU A 85 4.43 0.69 -9.46
N MET A 86 3.68 -0.41 -9.55
CA MET A 86 2.27 -0.37 -9.95
C MET A 86 1.44 0.25 -8.83
N ASP A 87 0.46 1.06 -9.21
CA ASP A 87 -0.63 1.35 -8.29
C ASP A 87 -1.50 0.09 -8.05
N VAL A 88 -2.39 0.16 -7.06
CA VAL A 88 -3.15 -1.03 -6.65
C VAL A 88 -4.14 -1.48 -7.74
N ASP A 89 -4.69 -0.54 -8.54
CA ASP A 89 -5.64 -0.85 -9.61
C ASP A 89 -4.97 -1.52 -10.82
N GLN A 90 -3.78 -1.04 -11.18
CA GLN A 90 -2.90 -1.68 -12.15
C GLN A 90 -2.55 -3.10 -11.69
N CYS A 91 -2.19 -3.28 -10.42
CA CYS A 91 -1.86 -4.58 -9.87
C CYS A 91 -3.06 -5.54 -9.87
N ILE A 92 -4.28 -5.06 -9.52
CA ILE A 92 -5.51 -5.87 -9.60
C ILE A 92 -5.75 -6.34 -11.03
N THR A 93 -5.61 -5.45 -12.00
CA THR A 93 -5.82 -5.77 -13.42
C THR A 93 -4.81 -6.82 -13.89
N ALA A 94 -3.52 -6.58 -13.66
CA ALA A 94 -2.45 -7.50 -14.04
C ALA A 94 -2.57 -8.86 -13.33
N TYR A 95 -2.90 -8.86 -12.03
CA TYR A 95 -3.08 -10.08 -11.26
C TYR A 95 -4.29 -10.89 -11.73
N SER A 96 -5.38 -10.23 -12.10
CA SER A 96 -6.58 -10.90 -12.63
C SER A 96 -6.28 -11.59 -13.96
N SER A 97 -5.60 -10.90 -14.89
CA SER A 97 -5.19 -11.50 -16.16
C SER A 97 -4.21 -12.65 -15.97
N LEU A 98 -3.26 -12.53 -15.03
CA LEU A 98 -2.34 -13.61 -14.70
C LEU A 98 -3.07 -14.82 -14.10
N ALA A 99 -4.00 -14.58 -13.16
CA ALA A 99 -4.78 -15.62 -12.53
C ALA A 99 -5.65 -16.38 -13.55
N GLU A 100 -6.25 -15.67 -14.51
CA GLU A 100 -7.02 -16.30 -15.59
C GLU A 100 -6.11 -17.13 -16.51
N ALA A 101 -4.94 -16.62 -16.90
CA ALA A 101 -3.99 -17.37 -17.74
C ALA A 101 -3.45 -18.64 -17.05
N VAL A 102 -3.29 -18.62 -15.73
CA VAL A 102 -2.71 -19.73 -14.96
C VAL A 102 -3.78 -20.73 -14.50
N PHE A 103 -4.96 -20.25 -14.09
CA PHE A 103 -6.01 -21.06 -13.45
C PHE A 103 -7.28 -21.20 -14.31
N GLY A 104 -7.36 -20.53 -15.46
CA GLY A 104 -8.45 -20.67 -16.40
C GLY A 104 -8.60 -22.10 -16.90
N LYS A 105 -9.85 -22.58 -16.98
CA LYS A 105 -10.13 -23.88 -17.59
C LYS A 105 -9.75 -23.84 -19.06
N LYS A 106 -9.07 -24.89 -19.52
CA LYS A 106 -8.97 -25.20 -20.95
C LYS A 106 -10.28 -25.76 -21.48
#